data_AF-A0A7Z3C7W0-F1
#
_entry.id   AF-A0A7Z3C7W0-F1
#
_cell.length_a   1.000
_cell.length_b   1.000
_cell.length_c   1.000
_cell.angle_alpha   90.00
_cell.angle_beta   90.00
_cell.angle_gamma   90.00
#
_symmetry.space_group_name_H-M   'P 1'
#
loop_
_entity.id
_entity.type
_entity.pdbx_description
1 polymer ?
#
loop_
_entity_poly.entity_id
_entity_poly.type
_entity_poly.pdbx_seq_one_letter_code
_entity_poly.pdbx_strand_id
1 'polypeptide(L)' 'MADQYSLSDVLERMYQNQLGLEAALMEFVLLVEAQGMVDTGNNVREALFTIGENAGFIKQGLAKLKGNRPS' A
#
# COMPACT_ATOMS: atom_id res chain seq x y z
N MET A 1 22.55 -16.10 -10.67
CA MET A 1 21.52 -15.97 -9.62
C MET A 1 20.50 -14.90 -9.99
N ALA A 2 20.02 -14.94 -11.24
CA ALA A 2 18.94 -14.08 -11.71
C ALA A 2 17.64 -14.90 -11.66
N ASP A 3 16.53 -14.25 -11.29
CA ASP A 3 15.15 -14.78 -11.19
C ASP A 3 14.76 -15.62 -9.98
N GLN A 4 14.93 -15.10 -8.75
CA GLN A 4 14.23 -15.69 -7.61
C GLN A 4 12.75 -15.23 -7.49
N TYR A 5 12.37 -14.11 -8.13
CA TYR A 5 11.02 -13.56 -8.05
C TYR A 5 10.59 -12.94 -9.38
N SER A 6 9.38 -13.27 -9.85
CA SER A 6 8.80 -12.60 -11.01
C SER A 6 8.36 -11.17 -10.66
N LEU A 7 8.18 -10.31 -11.67
CA LEU A 7 7.60 -8.99 -11.47
C LEU A 7 6.22 -9.07 -10.78
N SER A 8 5.41 -10.09 -11.09
CA SER A 8 4.14 -10.31 -10.43
C SER A 8 4.32 -10.61 -8.93
N ASP A 9 5.31 -11.42 -8.57
CA ASP A 9 5.56 -11.78 -7.17
C ASP A 9 5.99 -10.56 -6.34
N VAL A 10 6.86 -9.71 -6.92
CA VAL A 10 7.32 -8.48 -6.27
C VAL A 10 6.15 -7.51 -6.09
N LEU A 11 5.33 -7.30 -7.13
CA LEU A 11 4.17 -6.41 -7.04
C LEU A 11 3.11 -6.93 -6.08
N GLU A 12 2.89 -8.24 -5.99
CA GLU A 12 1.99 -8.85 -5.00
C GLU A 12 2.49 -8.54 -3.58
N ARG A 13 3.80 -8.67 -3.32
CA ARG A 13 4.37 -8.28 -2.02
C ARG A 13 4.29 -6.78 -1.75
N MET A 14 4.52 -5.94 -2.75
CA MET A 14 4.36 -4.49 -2.58
C MET A 14 2.91 -4.10 -2.27
N TYR A 15 1.93 -4.78 -2.88
CA TYR A 15 0.51 -4.58 -2.54
C TYR A 15 0.23 -4.95 -1.08
N GLN A 16 0.74 -6.10 -0.60
CA GLN A 16 0.59 -6.48 0.80
C GLN A 16 1.28 -5.49 1.75
N ASN A 17 2.43 -4.93 1.35
CA ASN A 17 3.08 -3.88 2.14
C ASN A 17 2.20 -2.63 2.23
N GLN A 18 1.52 -2.22 1.16
CA GLN A 18 0.58 -1.08 1.23
C GLN A 18 -0.52 -1.35 2.26
N LEU A 19 -1.12 -2.55 2.28
CA LEU A 19 -2.16 -2.91 3.24
C LEU A 19 -1.64 -2.92 4.68
N GLY A 20 -0.45 -3.48 4.91
CA GLY A 20 0.17 -3.50 6.24
C GLY A 20 0.51 -2.11 6.75
N LEU A 21 1.03 -1.23 5.87
CA LEU A 21 1.32 0.17 6.19
C LEU A 21 0.03 0.96 6.45
N GLU A 22 -1.02 0.74 5.66
CA GLU A 22 -2.31 1.38 5.88
C GLU A 22 -2.89 1.03 7.25
N ALA A 23 -2.86 -0.26 7.62
CA ALA A 23 -3.32 -0.70 8.94
C ALA A 23 -2.52 -0.07 10.09
N ALA A 24 -1.18 -0.09 9.99
CA ALA A 24 -0.31 0.48 11.02
C ALA A 24 -0.49 2.01 11.16
N LEU A 25 -0.63 2.72 10.03
CA LEU A 25 -0.83 4.16 10.05
C LEU A 25 -2.24 4.55 10.48
N MET A 26 -3.26 3.74 10.21
CA MET A 26 -4.61 3.96 10.72
C MET A 26 -4.64 3.87 12.25
N GLU A 27 -3.96 2.87 12.83
CA GLU A 27 -3.81 2.78 14.29
C GLU A 27 -3.04 3.99 14.85
N PHE A 28 -1.98 4.43 14.14
CA PHE A 28 -1.22 5.62 14.53
C PHE A 28 -2.06 6.90 14.49
N VAL A 29 -2.91 7.10 13.47
CA VAL A 29 -3.87 8.24 13.43
C VAL A 29 -4.72 8.25 14.69
N LEU A 30 -5.33 7.12 15.04
CA LEU A 30 -6.20 7.04 16.21
C LEU A 30 -5.44 7.40 17.50
N LEU A 31 -4.19 6.93 17.62
CA LEU A 31 -3.34 7.22 18.78
C LEU A 31 -3.01 8.72 18.91
N VAL A 32 -2.56 9.36 17.82
CA VAL A 32 -2.14 10.77 17.87
C VAL A 32 -3.32 11.71 18.04
N GLU A 33 -4.47 11.36 17.47
CA GLU A 33 -5.71 12.13 17.65
C GLU A 33 -6.26 12.03 19.07
N ALA A 34 -6.20 10.85 19.68
CA ALA A 34 -6.57 10.68 21.09
C ALA A 34 -5.68 11.53 22.02
N GLN A 35 -4.47 11.88 21.59
CA GLN A 35 -3.54 12.77 22.31
C GLN A 35 -3.72 14.25 21.94
N GLY A 36 -4.68 14.59 21.09
CA GLY A 36 -4.95 15.97 20.65
C GLY A 36 -3.96 16.51 19.61
N MET A 37 -3.14 15.65 18.99
CA MET A 37 -2.15 16.03 17.99
C MET A 37 -2.79 16.16 16.59
N VAL A 38 -3.71 17.10 16.43
CA VAL A 38 -4.56 17.26 15.24
C VAL A 38 -3.75 17.39 13.94
N ASP A 39 -2.71 18.23 13.91
CA ASP A 39 -1.89 18.43 12.70
C ASP A 39 -1.13 17.15 12.32
N THR A 40 -0.66 16.39 13.32
CA THR A 40 -0.01 15.10 13.06
C THR A 40 -1.01 14.08 12.52
N GLY A 41 -2.22 14.02 13.09
CA GLY A 41 -3.31 13.18 12.58
C GLY A 41 -3.66 13.51 11.12
N ASN A 42 -3.73 14.79 10.77
CA ASN A 42 -4.00 15.23 9.39
C ASN A 42 -2.87 14.83 8.43
N ASN A 43 -1.61 15.06 8.79
CA ASN A 43 -0.47 14.66 7.97
C ASN A 43 -0.45 13.14 7.71
N VAL A 44 -0.77 12.34 8.74
CA VAL A 44 -0.84 10.88 8.59
C VAL A 44 -2.02 10.45 7.72
N ARG A 45 -3.16 11.14 7.77
CA ARG A 45 -4.29 10.88 6.84
C ARG A 45 -3.94 11.18 5.38
N GLU A 46 -3.21 12.25 5.11
CA GLU A 46 -2.74 12.54 3.76
C GLU A 46 -1.77 11.46 3.25
N ALA A 47 -0.91 10.93 4.14
CA ALA A 47 -0.05 9.79 3.83
C ALA A 47 -0.87 8.51 3.55
N LEU A 48 -1.90 8.24 4.36
CA LEU A 48 -2.84 7.12 4.15
C LEU A 48 -3.53 7.21 2.79
N PHE A 49 -3.99 8.40 2.39
CA PHE A 49 -4.58 8.61 1.06
C PHE A 49 -3.62 8.20 -0.06
N THR A 50 -2.37 8.67 0.01
CA THR A 50 -1.33 8.33 -0.98
C THR A 50 -1.03 6.82 -0.98
N ILE A 51 -1.01 6.18 0.19
CA ILE A 51 -0.81 4.73 0.33
C ILE A 51 -1.95 3.93 -0.31
N GLY A 52 -3.19 4.38 -0.16
CA GLY A 52 -4.36 3.78 -0.79
C GLY A 52 -4.30 3.89 -2.33
N GLU A 53 -3.95 5.07 -2.85
CA GLU A 53 -3.74 5.28 -4.29
C GLU A 53 -2.66 4.34 -4.85
N ASN A 54 -1.53 4.21 -4.15
CA ASN A 54 -0.47 3.27 -4.53
C ASN A 54 -0.95 1.81 -4.53
N ALA A 55 -1.74 1.40 -3.53
CA ALA A 55 -2.35 0.07 -3.50
C ALA A 55 -3.25 -0.17 -4.72
N GLY A 56 -4.03 0.85 -5.10
CA GLY A 56 -4.86 0.86 -6.32
C GLY A 56 -4.03 0.66 -7.58
N PHE A 57 -2.97 1.45 -7.77
CA PHE A 57 -2.09 1.34 -8.94
C PHE A 57 -1.41 -0.02 -9.03
N ILE A 58 -0.89 -0.55 -7.92
CA ILE A 58 -0.25 -1.88 -7.89
C ILE A 58 -1.26 -2.96 -8.26
N LYS A 59 -2.47 -2.91 -7.70
CA LYS A 59 -3.54 -3.89 -7.99
C LYS A 59 -3.92 -3.86 -9.47
N GLN A 60 -4.02 -2.68 -10.08
CA GLN A 60 -4.28 -2.54 -11.52
C GLN A 60 -3.11 -3.07 -12.37
N GLY A 61 -1.87 -2.79 -11.97
CA GLY A 61 -0.67 -3.32 -12.63
C GLY A 61 -0.62 -4.85 -12.61
N LEU A 62 -0.90 -5.47 -11.45
CA LEU A 62 -1.03 -6.91 -11.30
C LEU A 62 -2.11 -7.51 -12.21
N ALA A 63 -3.28 -6.88 -12.27
CA ALA A 63 -4.36 -7.35 -13.14
C ALA A 63 -3.94 -7.37 -14.63
N LYS A 64 -3.25 -6.32 -15.10
CA LYS A 64 -2.72 -6.25 -16.47
C LYS A 64 -1.68 -7.33 -16.75
N LEU A 65 -0.75 -7.56 -15.83
CA LEU A 65 0.27 -8.61 -15.98
C LEU A 65 -0.33 -10.01 -16.01
N LYS A 66 -1.33 -10.27 -15.16
CA LYS A 66 -2.02 -11.58 -15.11
C LYS A 66 -2.89 -11.81 -16.35
N GLY A 67 -3.53 -10.76 -16.88
CA GLY A 67 -4.36 -10.82 -18.09
C GLY A 67 -3.58 -10.92 -19.41
N ASN A 68 -2.31 -10.51 -19.42
CA ASN A 68 -1.44 -10.61 -20.60
C ASN A 68 -0.72 -11.98 -20.74
N ARG A 69 -1.07 -12.99 -19.93
CA ARG A 69 -0.49 -14.33 -20.08
C ARG A 69 -1.09 -15.00 -21.35
N PRO A 70 -0.29 -15.34 -22.37
CA PRO A 70 -0.80 -16.09 -23.52
C PRO A 70 -1.30 -17.46 -23.04
N SER A 71 -2.47 -17.86 -23.54
CA SER A 71 -3.12 -19.16 -23.30
C SER A 71 -2.28 -20.32 -23.77
#